data_AF-A0A7J6KJI2-F1
#
_entry.id   AF-A0A7J6KJI2-F1
#
_cell.length_a   1.000
_cell.length_b   1.000
_cell.length_c   1.000
_cell.angle_alpha   90.00
_cell.angle_beta   90.00
_cell.angle_gamma   90.00
#
_symmetry.space_group_name_H-M   'P 1'
#
loop_
_entity.id
_entity.type
_entity.pdbx_description
1 polymer ?
#
loop_
_entity_poly.entity_id
_entity_poly.type
_entity_poly.pdbx_seq_one_letter_code
_entity_poly.pdbx_strand_id
1 'polypeptide(L)'
;MGAVLFVLEHRFYGQSFPTSDFSIENLKKLHTTDQAIEDVLGFKRYATEKHGLVNPKFILFGGSYAGGLVAWTLAQHTDHFAGAISSSPVLEAKLHFN
;
A
#
# COMPACT_ATOMS: atom_id res chain seq x y z
N MET A 1 16.48 -8.05 19.24
CA MET A 1 15.44 -7.21 18.60
C MET A 1 15.08 -7.86 17.28
N GLY A 2 13.81 -8.14 17.04
CA GLY A 2 13.34 -8.78 15.81
C GLY A 2 12.12 -8.04 15.28
N ALA A 3 11.95 -8.03 13.98
CA ALA A 3 10.76 -7.54 13.30
C ALA A 3 10.22 -8.65 12.40
N VAL A 4 8.90 -8.70 12.24
CA VAL A 4 8.28 -9.56 11.23
C VAL A 4 8.23 -8.76 9.94
N LEU A 5 8.69 -9.38 8.84
CA LEU A 5 8.61 -8.79 7.52
C LEU A 5 7.38 -9.35 6.81
N PHE A 6 6.56 -8.44 6.29
CA PHE A 6 5.47 -8.76 5.38
C PHE A 6 5.74 -8.12 4.03
N VAL A 7 5.50 -8.88 2.96
CA VAL A 7 5.50 -8.37 1.59
C VAL A 7 4.08 -8.48 1.08
N LEU A 8 3.46 -7.32 0.83
CA LEU A 8 2.09 -7.24 0.35
C LEU A 8 2.11 -7.07 -1.17
N GLU A 9 1.51 -8.01 -1.88
CA GLU A 9 1.34 -7.92 -3.32
C GLU A 9 0.20 -6.93 -3.65
N HIS A 10 0.46 -6.06 -4.61
CA HIS A 10 -0.48 -5.01 -5.00
C HIS A 10 -1.64 -5.60 -5.80
N ARG A 11 -2.87 -5.09 -5.61
CA ARG A 11 -4.02 -5.45 -6.44
C ARG A 11 -3.73 -5.31 -7.93
N PHE A 12 -4.22 -6.25 -8.74
CA PHE A 12 -3.98 -6.39 -10.18
C PHE A 12 -2.56 -6.81 -10.58
N TYR A 13 -1.70 -7.20 -9.64
CA TYR A 13 -0.37 -7.75 -9.94
C TYR A 13 -0.23 -9.17 -9.40
N GLY A 14 0.60 -9.98 -10.07
CA GLY A 14 0.94 -11.33 -9.64
C GLY A 14 -0.28 -12.24 -9.55
N GLN A 15 -0.68 -12.60 -8.33
CA GLN A 15 -1.84 -13.46 -8.02
C GLN A 15 -2.99 -12.69 -7.36
N SER A 16 -2.82 -11.39 -7.11
CA SER A 16 -3.76 -10.56 -6.38
C SER A 16 -4.79 -9.89 -7.30
N PHE A 17 -5.83 -10.63 -7.69
CA PHE A 17 -6.91 -10.11 -8.56
C PHE A 17 -8.25 -9.97 -7.82
N PRO A 18 -8.80 -8.75 -7.72
CA PRO A 18 -10.09 -8.52 -7.05
C PRO A 18 -11.29 -8.78 -7.97
N THR A 19 -11.05 -9.16 -9.23
CA THR A 19 -12.08 -9.42 -10.24
C THR A 19 -11.61 -10.52 -11.19
N SER A 20 -12.53 -11.12 -11.93
CA SER A 20 -12.26 -12.19 -12.89
C SER A 20 -11.66 -11.71 -14.22
N ASP A 21 -11.75 -10.41 -14.53
CA ASP A 21 -11.24 -9.85 -15.79
C ASP A 21 -10.55 -8.48 -15.62
N PHE A 22 -9.88 -8.05 -16.68
CA PHE A 22 -9.24 -6.72 -16.77
C PHE A 22 -10.03 -5.77 -17.68
N SER A 23 -11.36 -5.86 -17.65
CA SER A 23 -12.20 -4.92 -18.41
C SER A 23 -11.88 -3.48 -18.03
N ILE A 24 -12.03 -2.55 -18.99
CA ILE A 24 -11.76 -1.12 -18.76
C ILE A 24 -12.58 -0.59 -17.58
N GLU A 25 -13.82 -1.07 -17.44
CA GLU A 25 -14.69 -0.72 -16.32
C GLU A 25 -14.11 -1.17 -14.97
N ASN A 26 -13.67 -2.43 -14.87
CA ASN A 26 -13.05 -2.95 -13.66
C ASN A 26 -11.76 -2.23 -13.31
N LEU A 27 -10.87 -2.01 -14.28
CA LEU A 27 -9.63 -1.27 -14.05
C LEU A 27 -9.91 0.15 -13.55
N LYS A 28 -10.83 0.88 -14.19
CA LYS A 28 -11.20 2.24 -13.77
C LYS A 28 -11.75 2.31 -12.35
N LYS A 29 -12.53 1.30 -11.94
CA LYS A 29 -13.20 1.28 -10.63
C LYS A 29 -12.32 0.73 -9.52
N LEU A 30 -11.48 -0.26 -9.82
CA LEU A 30 -10.82 -1.08 -8.81
C LEU A 30 -9.30 -0.93 -8.79
N HIS A 31 -8.67 -0.42 -9.84
CA HIS A 31 -7.23 -0.21 -9.92
C HIS A 31 -6.86 1.26 -9.67
N THR A 32 -7.23 1.77 -8.50
CA THR A 32 -6.90 3.14 -8.06
C THR A 32 -5.95 3.13 -6.86
N THR A 33 -5.21 4.22 -6.68
CA THR A 33 -4.29 4.39 -5.54
C THR A 33 -5.05 4.34 -4.22
N ASP A 34 -6.21 5.00 -4.11
CA ASP A 34 -7.03 5.00 -2.88
C ASP A 34 -7.40 3.57 -2.46
N GLN A 35 -7.78 2.76 -3.46
CA GLN A 35 -8.11 1.38 -3.25
C GLN A 35 -6.90 0.52 -2.83
N ALA A 36 -5.69 0.83 -3.33
CA ALA A 36 -4.46 0.18 -2.87
C ALA A 36 -4.06 0.60 -1.45
N ILE A 37 -4.32 1.85 -1.06
CA ILE A 37 -4.13 2.34 0.32
C ILE A 37 -5.05 1.57 1.28
N GLU A 38 -6.31 1.37 0.91
CA GLU A 38 -7.25 0.56 1.69
C GLU A 38 -6.81 -0.90 1.83
N ASP A 39 -6.16 -1.48 0.83
CA ASP A 39 -5.57 -2.83 0.96
C ASP A 39 -4.44 -2.86 2.00
N VAL A 40 -3.61 -1.80 2.09
CA VAL A 40 -2.54 -1.72 3.10
C VAL A 40 -3.14 -1.66 4.50
N LEU A 41 -4.20 -0.87 4.71
CA LEU A 41 -4.93 -0.80 5.99
C LEU A 41 -5.63 -2.12 6.32
N GLY A 42 -6.27 -2.74 5.34
CA GLY A 42 -6.92 -4.04 5.45
C GLY A 42 -5.92 -5.12 5.83
N PHE A 43 -4.76 -5.16 5.16
CA PHE A 43 -3.69 -6.09 5.47
C PHE A 43 -3.13 -5.87 6.87
N LYS A 44 -2.94 -4.62 7.32
CA LYS A 44 -2.52 -4.33 8.69
C LYS A 44 -3.47 -4.95 9.71
N ARG A 45 -4.80 -4.78 9.53
CA ARG A 45 -5.83 -5.38 10.40
C ARG A 45 -5.73 -6.91 10.38
N TYR A 46 -5.72 -7.50 9.18
CA TYR A 46 -5.60 -8.94 8.99
C TYR A 46 -4.34 -9.53 9.65
N ALA A 47 -3.17 -8.92 9.43
CA ALA A 47 -1.90 -9.40 9.98
C ALA A 47 -1.88 -9.27 11.51
N THR A 48 -2.45 -8.20 12.06
CA THR A 48 -2.58 -8.01 13.51
C THR A 48 -3.42 -9.13 14.14
N GLU A 49 -4.57 -9.43 13.56
CA GLU A 49 -5.47 -10.48 14.04
C GLU A 49 -4.87 -11.88 13.85
N LYS A 50 -4.39 -12.19 12.65
CA LYS A 50 -3.84 -13.51 12.30
C LYS A 50 -2.66 -13.92 13.18
N HIS A 51 -1.82 -12.95 13.54
CA HIS A 51 -0.62 -13.19 14.34
C HIS A 51 -0.78 -12.80 15.83
N GLY A 52 -1.98 -12.40 16.27
CA GLY A 52 -2.24 -12.04 17.66
C GLY A 52 -1.37 -10.90 18.18
N LEU A 53 -1.07 -9.91 17.35
CA LEU A 53 -0.15 -8.83 17.71
C LEU A 53 -0.82 -7.83 18.67
N VAL A 54 -0.21 -7.60 19.83
CA VAL A 54 -0.71 -6.62 20.83
C VAL A 54 0.03 -5.30 20.66
N ASN A 55 -0.71 -4.23 20.36
CA ASN A 55 -0.17 -2.88 20.12
C ASN A 55 1.05 -2.83 19.16
N PRO A 56 0.98 -3.46 17.97
CA PRO A 56 2.11 -3.50 17.06
C PRO A 56 2.43 -2.12 16.48
N LYS A 57 3.72 -1.84 16.28
CA LYS A 57 4.18 -0.71 15.48
C LYS A 57 4.46 -1.19 14.05
N PHE A 58 3.71 -0.68 13.09
CA PHE A 58 3.95 -0.94 11.67
C PHE A 58 4.77 0.19 11.05
N ILE A 59 5.80 -0.17 10.29
CA ILE A 59 6.58 0.74 9.45
C ILE A 59 6.38 0.28 8.00
N LEU A 60 6.00 1.20 7.12
CA LEU A 60 5.82 0.91 5.71
C LEU A 60 7.13 1.05 4.94
N PHE A 61 7.33 0.25 3.89
CA PHE A 61 8.51 0.31 3.02
C PHE A 61 8.06 0.27 1.56
N GLY A 62 8.63 1.14 0.73
CA GLY A 62 8.31 1.16 -0.70
C GLY A 62 9.38 1.88 -1.51
N GLY A 63 9.55 1.45 -2.77
CA GLY A 63 10.44 2.07 -3.75
C GLY A 63 9.68 2.48 -5.02
N SER A 64 10.10 3.56 -5.69
CA SER A 64 9.47 4.04 -6.93
C SER A 64 7.97 4.32 -6.73
N TYR A 65 7.07 3.74 -7.53
CA TYR A 65 5.62 3.80 -7.33
C TYR A 65 5.21 3.39 -5.91
N ALA A 66 5.73 2.26 -5.41
CA ALA A 66 5.44 1.81 -4.05
C ALA A 66 5.99 2.78 -3.00
N GLY A 67 7.05 3.52 -3.31
CA GLY A 67 7.55 4.62 -2.48
C GLY A 67 6.51 5.73 -2.37
N GLY A 68 5.90 6.13 -3.48
CA GLY A 68 4.77 7.06 -3.49
C GLY A 68 3.60 6.51 -2.66
N LEU A 69 3.22 5.26 -2.90
CA LEU A 69 2.11 4.59 -2.21
C LEU A 69 2.27 4.62 -0.67
N VAL A 70 3.43 4.26 -0.14
CA VAL A 70 3.65 4.27 1.32
C VAL A 70 3.71 5.67 1.92
N ALA A 71 4.18 6.66 1.15
CA ALA A 71 4.17 8.05 1.59
C ALA A 71 2.74 8.60 1.64
N TRP A 72 1.94 8.37 0.60
CA TRP A 72 0.53 8.78 0.57
C TRP A 72 -0.28 8.07 1.64
N THR A 73 -0.05 6.76 1.86
CA THR A 73 -0.71 6.00 2.94
C THR A 73 -0.43 6.62 4.30
N LEU A 74 0.84 6.91 4.61
CA LEU A 74 1.22 7.53 5.89
C LEU A 74 0.61 8.93 6.03
N ALA A 75 0.62 9.73 4.96
CA ALA A 75 0.07 11.09 4.98
C ALA A 75 -1.45 11.10 5.24
N GLN A 76 -2.20 10.13 4.71
CA GLN A 76 -3.64 10.02 4.89
C GLN A 76 -4.04 9.35 6.22
N HIS A 77 -3.19 8.47 6.76
CA HIS A 77 -3.47 7.66 7.95
C HIS A 77 -2.32 7.70 8.97
N THR A 78 -1.97 8.91 9.42
CA THR A 78 -0.80 9.16 10.28
C THR A 78 -0.87 8.46 11.65
N ASP A 79 -2.05 8.16 12.15
CA ASP A 79 -2.31 7.45 13.40
C ASP A 79 -2.24 5.93 13.26
N HIS A 80 -2.22 5.40 12.03
CA HIS A 80 -2.19 3.96 11.78
C HIS A 80 -0.77 3.38 11.66
N PHE A 81 0.24 4.18 11.31
CA PHE A 81 1.60 3.72 11.05
C PHE A 81 2.63 4.54 11.82
N ALA A 82 3.66 3.88 12.34
CA ALA A 82 4.73 4.55 13.09
C ALA A 82 5.69 5.33 12.17
N GLY A 83 5.68 5.03 10.87
CA GLY A 83 6.49 5.73 9.86
C GLY A 83 6.50 4.97 8.53
N ALA A 84 7.17 5.56 7.54
CA ALA A 84 7.36 4.97 6.23
C ALA A 84 8.76 5.27 5.69
N ILE A 85 9.36 4.30 5.01
CA ILE A 85 10.59 4.44 4.23
C ILE A 85 10.19 4.45 2.77
N SER A 86 10.18 5.66 2.20
CA SER A 86 9.73 5.97 0.86
C SER A 86 10.96 6.27 -0.02
N SER A 87 11.45 5.24 -0.72
CA SER A 87 12.70 5.31 -1.50
C SER A 87 12.41 5.71 -2.95
N SER A 88 13.11 6.73 -3.45
CA SER A 88 12.92 7.28 -4.80
C SER A 88 11.44 7.42 -5.22
N PRO A 89 10.58 8.01 -4.39
CA PRO A 89 9.15 8.02 -4.63
C PRO A 89 8.79 8.99 -5.76
N VAL A 90 7.87 8.59 -6.62
CA VAL A 90 7.24 9.49 -7.60
C VAL A 90 6.05 10.16 -6.92
N LEU A 91 6.32 11.16 -6.06
CA LEU A 91 5.28 11.87 -5.30
C LEU A 91 4.46 12.84 -6.16
N GLU A 92 5.11 13.42 -7.16
CA GLU A 92 4.52 14.40 -8.06
C GLU A 92 4.59 13.87 -9.49
N ALA A 93 3.41 13.69 -10.10
CA ALA A 93 3.32 13.37 -11.51
C ALA A 93 3.47 14.65 -12.33
N LYS A 94 4.58 14.79 -13.05
CA LYS A 94 4.78 15.89 -13.98
C LYS A 94 3.97 15.63 -15.26
N LEU A 95 2.96 16.46 -15.50
CA LEU A 95 2.20 16.44 -16.75
C LEU A 95 2.91 17.21 -17.87
N HIS A 96 3.75 18.18 -17.50
CA HIS A 96 4.54 18.99 -18.42
C HIS A 96 5.99 19.05 -17.91
N PHE A 97 6.96 18.92 -18.81
CA PHE A 97 8.39 18.85 -18.49
C PHE A 97 9.14 20.13 -18.90
N ASN A 98 8.42 21.26 -18.93
CA ASN A 98 8.88 22.53 -19.46
C ASN A 98 9.83 23.25 -18.49
#